data_AF-C6RI04-F1
#
_entry.id   AF-C6RI04-F1
#
_cell.length_a   1.000
_cell.length_b   1.000
_cell.length_c   1.000
_cell.angle_alpha   90.00
_cell.angle_beta   90.00
_cell.angle_gamma   90.00
#
_symmetry.space_group_name_H-M   'P 1'
#
loop_
_entity.id
_entity.type
_entity.pdbx_description
1 polymer ?
#
loop_
_entity_poly.entity_id
_entity_poly.type
_entity_poly.pdbx_seq_one_letter_code
_entity_poly.pdbx_strand_id
1 'polypeptide(L)'
;MERFFISRESLWFDQNYIYVFRGQELASRYKFEQITALESTKIWINSARIWRICFADEFEKDGTSEYKFAPAASIFTPNFKEFLQILHEKNKDTIKTKPRFWETV
;
A
#
# COMPACT_ATOMS: atom_id res chain seq x y z
N MET A 1 19.23 -6.07 -16.69
CA MET A 1 18.34 -5.16 -15.94
C MET A 1 17.49 -5.98 -15.01
N GLU A 2 17.79 -5.95 -13.71
CA GLU A 2 16.97 -6.60 -12.69
C GLU A 2 15.58 -5.95 -12.66
N ARG A 3 14.56 -6.70 -13.10
CA ARG A 3 13.16 -6.28 -12.94
C ARG A 3 12.77 -6.56 -11.50
N PHE A 4 12.93 -5.58 -10.64
CA PHE A 4 12.37 -5.65 -9.28
C PHE A 4 10.84 -5.65 -9.40
N PHE A 5 10.22 -6.80 -9.13
CA PHE A 5 8.76 -6.96 -9.13
C PHE A 5 8.11 -6.35 -7.87
N ILE A 6 8.92 -6.10 -6.84
CA ILE A 6 8.58 -5.47 -5.56
C ILE A 6 9.54 -4.29 -5.37
N SER A 7 9.06 -3.19 -4.79
CA SER A 7 9.88 -2.05 -4.39
C SER A 7 11.03 -2.48 -3.47
N ARG A 8 12.17 -1.76 -3.48
CA ARG A 8 13.27 -2.04 -2.53
C ARG A 8 12.89 -1.64 -1.10
N GLU A 9 11.86 -0.81 -1.00
CA GLU A 9 11.27 -0.29 0.21
C GLU A 9 10.29 -1.29 0.83
N SER A 10 10.28 -1.34 2.16
CA SER A 10 9.31 -2.09 2.96
C SER A 10 8.25 -1.15 3.51
N LEU A 11 6.98 -1.55 3.39
CA LEU A 11 5.84 -0.80 3.91
C LEU A 11 5.39 -1.37 5.26
N TRP A 12 5.23 -0.47 6.22
CA TRP A 12 4.68 -0.72 7.54
C TRP A 12 3.55 0.28 7.81
N PHE A 13 2.64 -0.02 8.73
CA PHE A 13 1.57 0.92 9.08
C PHE A 13 1.15 0.74 10.54
N ASP A 14 0.53 1.78 11.08
CA ASP A 14 -0.23 1.76 12.32
C ASP A 14 -1.65 2.29 12.07
N GLN A 15 -2.41 2.61 13.12
CA GLN A 15 -3.74 3.18 12.98
C GLN A 15 -3.78 4.54 12.28
N ASN A 16 -2.66 5.28 12.23
CA ASN A 16 -2.63 6.66 11.77
C ASN A 16 -1.76 6.88 10.53
N TYR A 17 -0.65 6.16 10.41
CA TYR A 17 0.34 6.39 9.37
C TYR A 17 0.78 5.12 8.66
N ILE A 18 1.35 5.35 7.49
CA ILE A 18 2.06 4.36 6.68
C ILE A 18 3.51 4.82 6.59
N TYR A 19 4.42 3.91 6.87
CA TYR A 19 5.85 4.13 6.91
C TYR A 19 6.52 3.36 5.79
N VAL A 20 7.35 4.06 5.03
CA VAL A 20 8.17 3.47 3.98
C VAL A 20 9.60 3.43 4.47
N PHE A 21 10.15 2.24 4.62
CA PHE A 21 11.54 2.03 5.04
C PHE A 21 12.40 1.58 3.87
N ARG A 22 13.59 2.16 3.75
CA ARG A 22 14.64 1.69 2.84
C ARG A 22 15.74 1.04 3.66
N GLY A 23 15.66 -0.28 3.82
CA GLY A 23 16.49 -0.97 4.80
C GLY A 23 16.05 -0.60 6.22
N GLN A 24 16.94 0.00 7.01
CA GLN A 24 16.66 0.44 8.39
C GLN A 24 16.28 1.92 8.49
N GLU A 25 16.38 2.68 7.39
CA GLU A 25 16.09 4.11 7.37
C GLU A 25 14.62 4.36 7.01
N LEU A 26 13.95 5.22 7.78
CA LEU A 26 12.62 5.71 7.44
C LEU A 26 12.75 6.69 6.27
N ALA A 27 12.33 6.28 5.09
CA ALA A 27 12.40 7.07 3.87
C ALA A 27 11.24 8.07 3.77
N SER A 28 10.01 7.60 4.04
CA SER A 28 8.80 8.43 3.95
C SER A 28 7.76 8.02 4.98
N ARG A 29 6.89 8.97 5.33
CA ARG A 29 5.71 8.73 6.16
C ARG A 29 4.49 9.39 5.52
N TYR A 30 3.43 8.61 5.33
CA TYR A 30 2.19 9.04 4.70
C TYR A 30 1.01 8.84 5.65
N LYS A 31 -0.01 9.68 5.54
CA LYS A 31 -1.34 9.42 6.11
C LYS A 31 -2.15 8.50 5.20
N PHE A 32 -3.18 7.86 5.75
CA PHE A 32 -4.11 7.06 4.96
C PHE A 32 -4.86 7.91 3.94
N GLU A 33 -5.21 9.16 4.28
CA GLU A 33 -5.87 10.11 3.37
C GLU A 33 -5.04 10.45 2.12
N GLN A 34 -3.70 10.31 2.19
CA GLN A 34 -2.81 10.58 1.06
C GLN A 34 -2.82 9.45 0.03
N ILE A 35 -3.46 8.30 0.31
CA ILE A 35 -3.56 7.22 -0.67
C ILE A 35 -4.51 7.62 -1.79
N THR A 36 -3.99 7.64 -3.02
CA THR A 36 -4.77 7.98 -4.22
C THR A 36 -5.21 6.74 -4.99
N ALA A 37 -4.46 5.64 -4.90
CA ALA A 37 -4.80 4.37 -5.51
C ALA A 37 -4.21 3.19 -4.74
N LEU A 38 -4.97 2.10 -4.68
CA LEU A 38 -4.54 0.80 -4.18
C LEU A 38 -5.04 -0.27 -5.14
N GLU A 39 -4.14 -0.99 -5.82
CA GLU A 39 -4.50 -1.92 -6.88
C GLU A 39 -3.77 -3.24 -6.75
N SER A 40 -4.51 -4.34 -6.84
CA SER A 40 -3.92 -5.67 -6.96
C SER A 40 -3.41 -5.88 -8.39
N THR A 41 -2.15 -6.24 -8.55
CA THR A 41 -1.58 -6.54 -9.88
C THR A 41 -1.99 -7.94 -10.35
N LYS A 42 -1.65 -8.31 -11.60
CA LYS A 42 -1.80 -9.71 -12.08
C LYS A 42 -0.63 -10.62 -11.66
N ILE A 43 0.36 -10.07 -10.95
CA ILE A 43 1.61 -10.74 -10.61
C ILE A 43 1.46 -11.41 -9.24
N TRP A 44 1.98 -12.63 -9.15
CA TRP A 44 2.01 -13.42 -7.93
C TRP A 44 3.45 -13.87 -7.68
N ILE A 45 3.90 -13.77 -6.44
CA ILE A 45 5.23 -14.23 -6.00
C ILE A 45 5.03 -15.03 -4.73
N ASN A 46 5.51 -16.28 -4.70
CA ASN A 46 5.37 -17.18 -3.55
C ASN A 46 3.92 -17.26 -3.02
N SER A 47 2.95 -17.41 -3.94
CA SER A 47 1.51 -17.43 -3.64
C SER A 47 0.92 -16.14 -3.05
N ALA A 48 1.72 -15.09 -2.87
CA ALA A 48 1.25 -13.76 -2.50
C ALA A 48 1.05 -12.91 -3.76
N ARG A 49 -0.14 -12.31 -3.86
CA ARG A 49 -0.43 -11.35 -4.93
C ARG A 49 0.34 -10.06 -4.69
N ILE A 50 0.94 -9.49 -5.73
CA ILE A 50 1.61 -8.18 -5.62
C ILE A 50 0.57 -7.07 -5.73
N TRP A 51 0.70 -6.08 -4.86
CA TRP A 51 -0.12 -4.89 -4.79
C TRP A 51 0.69 -3.66 -5.15
N ARG A 52 0.00 -2.67 -5.68
CA ARG A 52 0.50 -1.35 -6.01
C ARG A 52 -0.25 -0.33 -5.15
N ILE A 53 0.48 0.55 -4.48
CA ILE A 53 -0.08 1.66 -3.73
C ILE A 53 0.53 2.97 -4.22
N CYS A 54 -0.30 3.99 -4.32
CA CYS A 54 0.08 5.33 -4.75
C CYS A 54 -0.30 6.35 -3.69
N PHE A 55 0.62 7.27 -3.43
CA PHE A 55 0.42 8.39 -2.52
C PHE A 55 0.47 9.71 -3.28
N ALA A 56 -0.41 10.65 -2.92
CA ALA A 56 -0.25 12.05 -3.28
C ALA A 56 0.94 12.61 -2.50
N ASP A 57 1.97 13.05 -3.21
CA ASP A 57 3.07 13.77 -2.60
C ASP A 57 2.61 15.21 -2.30
N GLU A 58 2.71 15.62 -1.04
CA GLU A 58 2.33 16.99 -0.62
C GLU A 58 3.35 18.03 -1.10
N PHE A 59 4.56 17.61 -1.50
CA PHE A 59 5.70 18.48 -1.83
C PHE A 59 6.02 18.51 -3.33
N GLU A 60 5.73 17.46 -4.09
CA GLU A 60 5.87 17.46 -5.55
C GLU A 60 4.52 17.67 -6.26
N LYS A 61 4.37 18.82 -6.93
CA LYS A 61 3.16 19.23 -7.68
C LYS A 61 2.66 18.22 -8.74
N ASP A 62 3.49 17.25 -9.13
CA ASP A 62 3.18 16.16 -10.08
C ASP A 62 3.64 14.78 -9.57
N GLY A 63 4.17 14.70 -8.34
CA GLY A 63 4.78 13.50 -7.79
C GLY A 63 3.72 12.57 -7.19
N THR A 64 3.48 11.44 -7.83
CA THR A 64 2.79 10.32 -7.16
C THR A 64 3.84 9.32 -6.71
N SER A 65 4.04 9.14 -5.41
CA SER A 65 4.94 8.08 -4.92
C SER A 65 4.26 6.73 -5.11
N GLU A 66 4.87 5.85 -5.92
CA GLU A 66 4.36 4.51 -6.20
C GLU A 66 5.22 3.45 -5.52
N TYR A 67 4.58 2.52 -4.80
CA TYR A 67 5.24 1.36 -4.21
C TYR A 67 4.54 0.07 -4.60
N LYS A 68 5.33 -0.96 -4.90
CA LYS A 68 4.84 -2.32 -5.15
C LYS A 68 5.25 -3.22 -4.00
N PHE A 69 4.30 -3.92 -3.39
CA PHE A 69 4.56 -4.79 -2.26
C PHE A 69 3.75 -6.07 -2.34
N ALA A 70 4.29 -7.14 -1.78
CA ALA A 70 3.48 -8.30 -1.43
C ALA A 70 3.00 -8.09 0.02
N PRO A 71 1.69 -8.16 0.31
CA PRO A 71 1.23 -8.33 1.67
C PRO A 71 1.97 -9.53 2.24
N ALA A 72 2.45 -9.42 3.48
CA ALA A 72 2.96 -10.57 4.22
C ALA A 72 1.78 -11.50 4.50
N ALA A 73 1.41 -12.30 3.50
CA ALA A 73 0.36 -13.30 3.54
C ALA A 73 0.87 -14.51 4.33
N SER A 74 1.16 -14.29 5.61
CA SER A 74 1.20 -15.37 6.59
C SER A 74 -0.18 -15.45 7.22
N ILE A 75 -0.65 -16.67 7.43
CA ILE A 75 -1.88 -16.98 8.17
C ILE A 75 -1.85 -16.48 9.63
N PHE A 76 -0.69 -15.99 10.10
CA PHE A 76 -0.48 -15.40 11.41
C PHE A 76 -0.38 -13.85 11.39
N THR A 77 -0.52 -13.19 10.24
CA THR A 77 -0.49 -11.72 10.15
C THR A 77 -1.88 -11.14 9.81
N PRO A 78 -2.63 -10.61 10.80
CA PRO A 78 -3.88 -9.86 10.57
C PRO A 78 -3.69 -8.50 9.87
N ASN A 79 -2.43 -8.10 9.62
CA ASN A 79 -2.04 -6.76 9.20
C ASN A 79 -2.75 -6.27 7.93
N PHE A 80 -2.85 -7.08 6.86
CA PHE A 80 -3.39 -6.52 5.61
C PHE A 80 -4.91 -6.29 5.65
N LYS A 81 -5.66 -7.12 6.38
CA LYS A 81 -7.10 -6.90 6.55
C LYS A 81 -7.34 -5.66 7.41
N GLU A 82 -6.59 -5.53 8.51
CA GLU A 82 -6.66 -4.36 9.39
C GLU A 82 -6.30 -3.07 8.62
N PHE A 83 -5.25 -3.12 7.80
CA PHE A 83 -4.88 -2.03 6.89
C PHE A 83 -6.06 -1.62 5.99
N LEU A 84 -6.72 -2.58 5.35
CA LEU A 84 -7.88 -2.29 4.49
C LEU A 84 -9.06 -1.71 5.29
N GLN A 85 -9.28 -2.14 6.54
CA GLN A 85 -10.32 -1.58 7.39
C GLN A 85 -10.04 -0.12 7.79
N ILE A 86 -8.81 0.18 8.22
CA ILE A 86 -8.38 1.55 8.53
C ILE A 86 -8.49 2.42 7.29
N LEU A 87 -8.08 1.90 6.13
CA LEU A 87 -8.15 2.58 4.85
C LEU A 87 -9.61 2.88 4.44
N HIS A 88 -10.51 1.92 4.63
CA HIS A 88 -11.94 2.10 4.40
C HIS A 88 -12.54 3.13 5.36
N GLU A 89 -12.13 3.16 6.63
CA GLU A 89 -12.64 4.16 7.58
C GLU A 89 -12.17 5.57 7.23
N LYS A 90 -10.89 5.72 6.87
CA LYS A 90 -10.25 7.03 6.72
C LYS A 90 -10.30 7.61 5.31
N ASN A 91 -10.42 6.78 4.28
CA ASN A 91 -10.19 7.23 2.90
C ASN A 91 -11.05 6.54 1.84
N LYS A 92 -12.24 6.05 2.22
CA LYS A 92 -13.17 5.32 1.32
C LYS A 92 -13.46 6.04 0.01
N ASP A 93 -13.75 7.33 0.07
CA ASP A 93 -14.27 8.12 -1.07
C ASP A 93 -13.18 8.58 -2.04
N THR A 94 -11.92 8.59 -1.63
CA THR A 94 -10.80 9.12 -2.43
C THR A 94 -10.15 8.03 -3.29
N ILE A 95 -10.24 6.78 -2.87
CA ILE A 95 -9.49 5.69 -3.51
C ILE A 95 -10.22 5.24 -4.77
N LYS A 96 -9.54 5.39 -5.91
CA LYS A 96 -10.01 4.91 -7.23
C LYS A 96 -9.91 3.38 -7.34
N THR A 97 -10.57 2.65 -6.46
CA THR A 97 -10.73 1.18 -6.53
C THR A 97 -12.10 0.83 -7.10
N LYS A 98 -12.24 -0.38 -7.65
CA LYS A 98 -13.57 -0.86 -8.09
C LYS A 98 -14.47 -1.00 -6.85
N PRO A 99 -15.75 -0.60 -6.90
CA PRO A 99 -16.65 -0.67 -5.74
C PRO A 99 -16.75 -2.08 -5.12
N ARG A 100 -16.64 -3.14 -5.93
CA ARG A 100 -16.59 -4.55 -5.46
C ARG A 100 -15.41 -4.90 -4.56
N PHE A 101 -14.40 -4.05 -4.51
CA PHE A 101 -13.22 -4.23 -3.68
C PHE A 101 -13.55 -4.15 -2.19
N TRP A 102 -14.49 -3.27 -1.83
CA TRP A 102 -14.88 -3.01 -0.45
C TRP A 102 -15.94 -3.96 0.09
N GLU A 103 -16.64 -4.71 -0.77
CA GLU A 103 -17.69 -5.65 -0.36
C GLU A 103 -17.14 -6.84 0.46
N THR A 104 -15.82 -7.05 0.44
CA THR A 104 -15.13 -8.18 1.09
C THR A 104 -14.25 -7.81 2.29
N VAL A 105 -14.18 -6.52 2.65
CA VAL A 105 -13.31 -5.98 3.72
C VAL A 105 -14.14 -5.70 4.97
#